data_AF-A0A7C7ACW6-F1
#
_entry.id   AF-A0A7C7ACW6-F1
#
_cell.length_a   1.000
_cell.length_b   1.000
_cell.length_c   1.000
_cell.angle_alpha   90.00
_cell.angle_beta   90.00
_cell.angle_gamma   90.00
#
_symmetry.space_group_name_H-M   'P 1'
#
loop_
_entity.id
_entity.type
_entity.pdbx_description
1 polymer ?
#
loop_
_entity_poly.entity_id
_entity_poly.type
_entity_poly.pdbx_seq_one_letter_code
_entity_poly.pdbx_strand_id
1 'polypeptide(L)' 'MVYFIIVLAGLGIYDILQMKAKKQKKEAVIYAIFMVLVGLFGIFYFTDPERTSFSKLLITLIGIKE' A
#
# COMPACT_ATOMS: atom_id res chain seq x y z
N MET A 1 13.04 6.59 -1.19
CA MET A 1 12.40 5.25 -1.07
C MET A 1 12.74 4.52 0.21
N VAL A 2 14.02 4.23 0.50
CA VAL A 2 14.41 3.39 1.65
C VAL A 2 13.87 3.95 2.97
N TYR A 3 14.05 5.25 3.23
CA TYR A 3 13.50 5.89 4.44
C TYR A 3 11.97 5.82 4.53
N PHE A 4 11.27 5.99 3.40
CA PHE A 4 9.82 5.86 3.35
C PHE A 4 9.36 4.45 3.71
N ILE A 5 10.01 3.42 3.16
CA ILE A 5 9.71 2.01 3.48
C ILE A 5 9.99 1.71 4.95
N ILE A 6 11.09 2.22 5.51
CA ILE A 6 11.43 2.04 6.93
C ILE A 6 10.35 2.65 7.83
N VAL A 7 9.94 3.89 7.55
CA VAL A 7 8.88 4.57 8.32
C VAL A 7 7.56 3.81 8.21
N LEU A 8 7.19 3.37 7.01
CA LEU A 8 5.95 2.65 6.75
C LEU A 8 5.93 1.28 7.45
N ALA A 9 7.07 0.58 7.45
CA ALA A 9 7.23 -0.67 8.20
C ALA A 9 7.15 -0.45 9.72
N GLY A 10 7.83 0.58 10.24
CA GLY A 10 7.82 0.90 11.67
C GLY A 10 6.42 1.25 12.18
N LEU A 11 5.70 2.13 11.47
CA LEU A 11 4.32 2.49 11.78
C LEU A 11 3.38 1.28 11.67
N GLY A 12 3.53 0.47 10.61
CA GLY A 12 2.73 -0.74 10.43
C GLY A 12 2.88 -1.75 11.56
N ILE A 13 4.12 -1.98 12.01
CA ILE A 13 4.41 -2.86 13.15
C ILE A 13 3.80 -2.28 14.43
N TYR A 14 3.95 -0.97 14.68
CA TYR A 14 3.40 -0.30 15.85
C TYR A 14 1.87 -0.40 15.91
N ASP A 15 1.19 -0.17 14.79
CA ASP A 15 -0.28 -0.22 14.71
C ASP A 15 -0.80 -1.65 14.94
N ILE A 16 -0.17 -2.66 14.31
CA ILE A 16 -0.51 -4.07 14.55
C ILE A 16 -0.24 -4.45 16.03
N LEU A 17 0.87 -3.95 16.58
CA LEU A 17 1.20 -3.85 18.01
C LEU A 17 -0.03 -3.57 18.87
N GLN A 18 -0.56 -2.39 18.62
CA GLN A 18 -1.64 -1.79 19.39
C GLN A 18 -2.98 -2.53 19.17
N MET A 19 -3.29 -2.91 17.93
CA MET A 19 -4.52 -3.65 17.61
C MET A 19 -4.54 -5.04 18.25
N LYS A 20 -3.38 -5.71 18.29
CA LYS A 20 -3.22 -7.00 18.98
C LYS A 20 -3.44 -6.85 20.48
N ALA A 21 -2.89 -5.80 21.11
CA ALA A 21 -3.11 -5.51 22.53
C ALA A 21 -4.59 -5.26 22.84
N LYS A 22 -5.34 -4.62 21.92
CA LYS A 22 -6.78 -4.37 22.02
C LYS A 22 -7.66 -5.57 21.61
N LYS A 23 -7.08 -6.73 21.26
CA LYS A 23 -7.77 -7.94 20.76
C LYS A 23 -8.61 -7.70 19.48
N GLN A 24 -8.29 -6.65 18.71
CA GLN A 24 -8.95 -6.26 17.47
C GLN A 24 -8.42 -7.08 16.28
N LYS A 25 -8.68 -8.38 16.29
CA LYS A 25 -8.08 -9.33 15.33
C LYS A 25 -8.56 -9.10 13.89
N LYS A 26 -9.82 -8.72 13.68
CA LYS A 26 -10.38 -8.52 12.33
C LYS A 26 -9.81 -7.24 11.71
N GLU A 27 -9.75 -6.18 12.50
CA GLU A 27 -9.21 -4.88 12.14
C GLU A 27 -7.73 -4.99 11.79
N ALA A 28 -6.95 -5.75 12.59
CA ALA A 28 -5.54 -6.01 12.31
C ALA A 28 -5.31 -6.72 10.97
N VAL A 29 -6.17 -7.68 10.60
CA VAL A 29 -6.08 -8.38 9.31
C VAL A 29 -6.39 -7.42 8.16
N ILE A 30 -7.47 -6.65 8.25
CA ILE A 30 -7.84 -5.66 7.24
C ILE A 30 -6.73 -4.62 7.08
N TYR A 31 -6.21 -4.10 8.19
CA TYR A 31 -5.11 -3.14 8.21
C TYR A 31 -3.86 -3.71 7.54
N ALA A 32 -3.48 -4.96 7.84
CA ALA A 32 -2.31 -5.60 7.22
C ALA A 32 -2.47 -5.72 5.69
N ILE A 33 -3.66 -6.07 5.20
CA ILE A 33 -3.95 -6.12 3.76
C ILE A 33 -3.79 -4.73 3.13
N PHE A 34 -4.34 -3.68 3.76
CA PHE A 34 -4.17 -2.31 3.27
C PHE A 34 -2.72 -1.86 3.28
N MET A 35 -1.94 -2.18 4.31
CA MET A 35 -0.53 -1.84 4.38
C MET A 35 0.29 -2.51 3.26
N VAL A 36 -0.02 -3.77 2.94
CA VAL A 36 0.60 -4.45 1.80
C VAL A 36 0.23 -3.75 0.49
N LEU A 37 -1.04 -3.42 0.27
CA LEU A 37 -1.49 -2.69 -0.93
C LEU A 37 -0.81 -1.33 -1.06
N VAL A 38 -0.76 -0.54 0.01
CA VAL A 38 -0.07 0.76 0.04
C VAL A 38 1.42 0.60 -0.24
N GLY A 39 2.07 -0.42 0.34
CA GLY A 39 3.47 -0.72 0.07
C GLY A 39 3.71 -1.04 -1.41
N LEU A 40 2.88 -1.89 -2.00
CA LEU A 40 2.94 -2.24 -3.42
C LEU A 40 2.72 -1.02 -4.32
N PHE A 41 1.73 -0.18 -4.01
CA PHE A 41 1.48 1.07 -4.75
C PHE A 41 2.60 2.08 -4.59
N GLY A 42 3.19 2.21 -3.39
CA GLY A 42 4.34 3.05 -3.15
C GLY A 42 5.54 2.61 -3.98
N ILE A 43 5.85 1.32 -3.99
CA ILE A 43 6.92 0.76 -4.84
C ILE A 43 6.60 1.03 -6.30
N PHE A 44 5.39 0.71 -6.76
CA PHE A 44 4.95 0.93 -8.14
C PHE A 44 5.13 2.39 -8.58
N TYR A 45 4.72 3.35 -7.74
CA TYR A 45 4.78 4.78 -8.04
C TYR A 45 6.22 5.30 -8.09
N PHE A 46 7.05 4.93 -7.13
CA PHE A 46 8.41 5.48 -7.03
C PHE A 46 9.40 4.77 -7.96
N THR A 47 9.14 3.52 -8.39
CA THR A 47 10.11 2.72 -9.19
C THR A 47 10.31 3.29 -10.58
N ASP A 48 9.27 3.86 -11.17
CA ASP A 48 9.32 4.40 -12.52
C ASP A 48 8.42 5.64 -12.60
N PRO A 49 8.97 6.85 -12.39
CA PRO A 49 8.20 8.08 -12.41
C PRO A 49 7.69 8.46 -13.81
N GLU A 50 8.24 7.86 -14.88
CA GLU A 50 7.78 8.06 -16.26
C GLU A 50 6.72 7.02 -16.68
N ARG A 51 6.42 6.04 -15.81
CA ARG A 51 5.37 5.07 -16.03
C ARG A 51 4.02 5.75 -16.24
N THR A 52 3.22 5.19 -17.15
CA THR A 52 1.82 5.56 -17.30
C THR A 52 1.08 5.46 -15.97
N SER A 53 0.26 6.46 -15.66
CA SER A 53 -0.45 6.53 -14.38
C SER A 53 -1.29 5.26 -14.16
N PHE A 54 -1.40 4.83 -12.90
CA PHE A 54 -2.19 3.65 -12.56
C PHE A 54 -3.65 3.77 -13.06
N SER A 55 -4.22 4.97 -12.97
CA SER A 55 -5.56 5.26 -13.53
C SER A 55 -5.61 5.04 -15.05
N LYS A 56 -4.59 5.47 -15.80
CA LYS A 56 -4.50 5.23 -17.24
C LYS A 56 -4.38 3.74 -17.56
N LEU A 57 -3.63 2.98 -16.76
CA LEU A 57 -3.54 1.52 -16.88
C LEU A 57 -4.89 0.85 -16.66
N LEU A 58 -5.67 1.27 -15.65
CA LEU A 58 -7.02 0.76 -15.40
C LEU A 58 -7.99 1.08 -16.55
N ILE A 59 -7.97 2.32 -17.04
CA ILE A 59 -8.82 2.76 -18.16
C ILE A 59 -8.49 1.94 -19.42
N THR A 60 -7.20 1.73 -19.69
CA THR A 60 -6.73 0.90 -20.81
C THR A 60 -7.17 -0.56 -20.63
N LEU A 61 -7.12 -1.11 -19.41
CA LEU A 61 -7.54 -2.48 -19.12
C LEU A 61 -9.05 -2.70 -19.34
N ILE A 62 -9.87 -1.68 -19.06
CA ILE A 62 -11.31 -1.71 -19.26
C ILE A 62 -11.67 -1.49 -20.75
N GLY A 63 -10.68 -1.27 -21.62
CA GLY A 63 -10.84 -1.15 -23.06
C GLY A 63 -11.20 0.25 -23.56
N ILE A 64 -11.13 1.25 -22.67
CA ILE A 64 -11.30 2.65 -23.04
C ILE A 64 -9.93 3.12 -23.56
N LYS A 65 -9.79 3.24 -24.88
CA LYS A 65 -8.63 3.87 -25.52
C LYS A 65 -8.85 5.39 -25.55
N GLU A 66 -7.89 6.14 -25.02
CA GLU A 66 -7.69 7.57 -25.36
C GLU A 66 -7.15 7.71 -26.78
#